data_AF-A0A842NM13-F1
#
_entry.id   AF-A0A842NM13-F1
#
_cell.length_a   1.000
_cell.length_b   1.000
_cell.length_c   1.000
_cell.angle_alpha   90.00
_cell.angle_beta   90.00
_cell.angle_gamma   90.00
#
_symmetry.space_group_name_H-M   'P 1'
#
loop_
_entity.id
_entity.type
_entity.pdbx_description
1 polymer ?
#
loop_
_entity_poly.entity_id
_entity_poly.type
_entity_poly.pdbx_seq_one_letter_code
_entity_poly.pdbx_strand_id
1 'polypeptide(L)'
;MIEFNFILNFLDLVFLQGDLLGLRGEGPLGSADPIVKGMLPSALGIIGFSILLNLFNAGVRKKLVDSVKLKRIMKETKTWQKARMAAFKSKDQAKIDELSKKSKYMNKMSMEMMQMNMRPMMITIIPLLLIFYFLMPTLFSYTVAISPIPLNVIPGDFFQLTCTAEKMALDVENGIGPFCGTENEIFLWAWYFLTAIAFSGTIMKLTKTSMNE
;
A
#
# COMPACT_ATOMS: atom_id res chain seq x y z
N MET A 1 12.76 -1.08 -21.48
CA MET A 1 11.33 -1.31 -21.79
C MET A 1 10.80 -2.65 -21.30
N ILE A 2 11.65 -3.69 -21.17
CA ILE A 2 11.23 -5.02 -20.71
C ILE A 2 10.84 -5.06 -19.22
N GLU A 3 11.56 -4.34 -18.33
CA GLU A 3 11.23 -4.38 -16.90
C GLU A 3 9.91 -3.68 -16.54
N PHE A 4 9.56 -2.57 -17.19
CA PHE A 4 8.33 -1.84 -16.89
C PHE A 4 7.08 -2.61 -17.34
N ASN A 5 7.14 -3.29 -18.48
CA ASN A 5 6.07 -4.18 -18.93
C ASN A 5 6.01 -5.44 -18.08
N PHE A 6 7.12 -6.00 -17.61
CA PHE A 6 7.09 -7.12 -16.67
C PHE A 6 6.44 -6.73 -15.34
N ILE A 7 6.74 -5.54 -14.83
CA ILE A 7 6.12 -5.00 -13.61
C ILE A 7 4.63 -4.72 -13.81
N LEU A 8 4.23 -4.07 -14.90
CA LEU A 8 2.81 -3.81 -15.18
C LEU A 8 2.06 -5.11 -15.40
N ASN A 9 2.63 -6.06 -16.14
CA ASN A 9 2.05 -7.40 -16.29
C ASN A 9 2.05 -8.19 -14.99
N PHE A 10 3.02 -8.00 -14.08
CA PHE A 10 3.03 -8.64 -12.76
C PHE A 10 1.99 -8.01 -11.84
N LEU A 11 1.84 -6.69 -11.84
CA LEU A 11 0.76 -6.00 -11.13
C LEU A 11 -0.58 -6.45 -11.71
N ASP A 12 -0.74 -6.49 -13.03
CA ASP A 12 -1.94 -7.02 -13.66
C ASP A 12 -2.13 -8.51 -13.32
N LEU A 13 -1.10 -9.35 -13.24
CA LEU A 13 -1.25 -10.75 -12.84
C LEU A 13 -1.63 -10.90 -11.35
N VAL A 14 -1.04 -10.07 -10.48
CA VAL A 14 -1.25 -10.10 -9.02
C VAL A 14 -2.57 -9.42 -8.61
N PHE A 15 -3.05 -8.45 -9.39
CA PHE A 15 -4.34 -7.78 -9.17
C PHE A 15 -5.49 -8.35 -10.03
N LEU A 16 -5.24 -8.99 -11.17
CA LEU A 16 -6.29 -9.61 -12.01
C LEU A 16 -6.41 -11.14 -11.89
N GLN A 17 -5.38 -11.87 -11.46
CA GLN A 17 -5.44 -13.35 -11.49
C GLN A 17 -5.64 -14.02 -10.12
N GLY A 18 -5.60 -13.26 -9.02
CA GLY A 18 -5.89 -13.79 -7.68
C GLY A 18 -6.47 -12.71 -6.80
N ASP A 19 -7.54 -13.05 -6.09
CA ASP A 19 -8.26 -12.13 -5.22
C ASP A 19 -7.50 -11.88 -3.90
N LEU A 20 -6.39 -11.15 -3.98
CA LEU A 20 -5.44 -10.97 -2.89
C LEU A 20 -5.98 -10.16 -1.70
N LEU A 21 -7.10 -9.45 -1.85
CA LEU A 21 -7.66 -8.53 -0.85
C LEU A 21 -9.18 -8.66 -0.64
N GLY A 22 -9.82 -9.73 -1.13
CA GLY A 22 -11.27 -9.93 -1.01
C GLY A 22 -12.12 -9.02 -1.91
N LEU A 23 -11.53 -8.59 -3.03
CA LEU A 23 -12.08 -7.80 -4.14
C LEU A 23 -13.00 -8.60 -5.08
N ARG A 24 -12.98 -9.95 -5.07
CA ARG A 24 -13.72 -10.78 -6.04
C ARG A 24 -14.33 -12.09 -5.54
N GLY A 25 -14.31 -12.37 -4.24
CA GLY A 25 -15.04 -13.48 -3.63
C GLY A 25 -14.24 -14.79 -3.50
N GLU A 26 -12.92 -14.78 -3.69
CA GLU A 26 -12.11 -15.81 -3.03
C GLU A 26 -11.83 -15.32 -1.60
N GLY A 27 -11.92 -16.22 -0.63
CA GLY A 27 -11.92 -15.87 0.78
C GLY A 27 -10.84 -14.90 1.24
N PRO A 28 -11.06 -14.17 2.35
CA PRO A 28 -10.02 -13.37 2.98
C PRO A 28 -8.74 -14.19 3.18
N LEU A 29 -7.59 -13.55 3.07
CA LEU A 29 -6.30 -14.21 3.34
C LEU A 29 -6.30 -14.82 4.75
N GLY A 30 -6.09 -16.13 4.86
CA GLY A 30 -6.08 -16.87 6.13
C GLY A 30 -6.18 -18.38 5.92
N SER A 31 -6.02 -19.16 6.99
CA SER A 31 -6.28 -20.61 6.99
C SER A 31 -7.30 -20.97 8.06
N ALA A 32 -8.04 -22.06 7.81
CA ALA A 32 -8.92 -22.69 8.80
C ALA A 32 -8.11 -23.33 9.93
N ASP A 33 -6.88 -23.78 9.63
CA ASP A 33 -5.94 -24.40 10.56
C ASP A 33 -4.62 -23.61 10.62
N PRO A 34 -4.57 -22.51 11.41
CA PRO A 34 -3.33 -21.74 11.57
C PRO A 34 -2.36 -22.41 12.57
N ILE A 35 -1.06 -22.19 12.35
CA ILE A 35 -0.01 -22.57 13.30
C ILE A 35 -0.19 -21.81 14.63
N VAL A 36 -0.53 -20.52 14.57
CA VAL A 36 -0.84 -19.72 15.76
C VAL A 36 -2.33 -19.84 16.08
N LYS A 37 -2.64 -20.67 17.08
CA LYS A 37 -4.03 -20.89 17.51
C LYS A 37 -4.48 -19.80 18.47
N GLY A 38 -5.62 -19.17 18.15
CA GLY A 38 -6.30 -18.20 19.01
C GLY A 38 -6.21 -16.75 18.50
N MET A 39 -7.28 -15.99 18.74
CA MET A 39 -7.43 -14.62 18.25
C MET A 39 -6.41 -13.65 18.88
N LEU A 40 -6.25 -13.68 20.21
CA LEU A 40 -5.29 -12.83 20.94
C LEU A 40 -3.82 -13.02 20.52
N PRO A 41 -3.26 -14.25 20.50
CA PRO A 41 -1.87 -14.43 20.07
C PRO A 41 -1.68 -14.10 18.58
N SER A 42 -2.69 -14.33 17.74
CA SER A 42 -2.67 -13.92 16.33
C SER A 42 -2.62 -12.40 16.19
N ALA A 43 -3.49 -11.67 16.90
CA ALA A 43 -3.54 -10.21 16.89
C ALA A 43 -2.21 -9.57 17.29
N LEU A 44 -1.61 -10.04 18.39
CA LEU A 44 -0.30 -9.57 18.88
C LEU A 44 0.85 -9.98 17.94
N GLY A 45 0.79 -11.20 17.39
CA GLY A 45 1.77 -11.69 16.42
C GLY A 45 1.80 -10.81 15.17
N ILE A 46 0.64 -10.42 14.65
CA ILE A 46 0.53 -9.55 13.47
C ILE A 46 1.01 -8.14 13.77
N ILE A 47 0.75 -7.60 14.96
CA ILE A 47 1.32 -6.31 15.38
C ILE A 47 2.86 -6.38 15.36
N GLY A 48 3.44 -7.43 15.95
CA GLY A 48 4.89 -7.62 15.94
C GLY A 48 5.46 -7.75 14.53
N PHE A 49 4.81 -8.55 13.69
CA PHE A 49 5.18 -8.73 12.29
C PHE A 49 5.08 -7.43 11.48
N SER A 50 4.02 -6.65 11.71
CA SER A 50 3.80 -5.34 11.11
C SER A 50 4.92 -4.36 11.46
N ILE A 51 5.30 -4.28 12.74
CA ILE A 51 6.42 -3.42 13.17
C ILE A 51 7.73 -3.86 12.50
N LEU A 52 8.02 -5.16 12.47
CA LEU A 52 9.23 -5.71 11.85
C LEU A 52 9.29 -5.39 10.34
N LEU A 53 8.20 -5.63 9.61
CA LEU A 53 8.12 -5.32 8.19
C LEU A 53 8.22 -3.83 7.91
N ASN A 54 7.59 -2.97 8.72
CA ASN A 54 7.72 -1.53 8.57
C ASN A 54 9.15 -1.04 8.81
N LEU A 55 9.86 -1.62 9.79
CA LEU A 55 11.28 -1.33 10.02
C LEU A 55 12.15 -1.79 8.85
N PHE A 56 11.90 -2.99 8.32
CA PHE A 56 12.58 -3.49 7.13
C PHE A 56 12.35 -2.56 5.93
N ASN A 57 11.10 -2.18 5.66
CA ASN A 57 10.74 -1.25 4.58
C ASN A 57 11.39 0.13 4.75
N ALA A 58 11.44 0.65 5.97
CA ALA A 58 12.14 1.90 6.27
C ALA A 58 13.66 1.78 6.01
N GLY A 59 14.27 0.65 6.38
CA GLY A 59 15.68 0.35 6.11
C GLY A 59 15.99 0.27 4.60
N VAL A 60 15.19 -0.48 3.86
CA VAL A 60 15.29 -0.59 2.39
C VAL A 60 15.16 0.78 1.74
N ARG A 61 14.16 1.57 2.14
CA ARG A 61 13.93 2.92 1.63
C ARG A 61 15.12 3.84 1.92
N LYS A 62 15.68 3.80 3.14
CA LYS A 62 16.84 4.61 3.53
C LYS A 62 18.10 4.26 2.72
N LYS A 63 18.27 2.97 2.37
CA LYS A 63 19.43 2.50 1.60
C LYS A 63 19.31 2.79 0.10
N LEU A 64 18.10 2.72 -0.45
CA LEU A 64 17.87 2.83 -1.89
C LEU A 64 17.51 4.24 -2.37
N VAL A 65 17.02 5.12 -1.48
CA VAL A 65 16.60 6.49 -1.84
C VAL A 65 17.67 7.50 -1.50
N ASP A 66 18.20 8.17 -2.52
CA ASP A 66 19.01 9.38 -2.35
C ASP A 66 18.11 10.56 -1.97
N SER A 67 18.06 10.84 -0.68
CA SER A 67 17.24 11.92 -0.11
C SER A 67 17.73 13.31 -0.53
N VAL A 68 19.02 13.49 -0.82
CA VAL A 68 19.59 14.79 -1.21
C VAL A 68 19.21 15.11 -2.65
N LYS A 69 19.42 14.16 -3.56
CA LYS A 69 19.02 14.31 -4.97
C LYS A 69 17.51 14.49 -5.10
N LEU A 70 16.72 13.72 -4.34
CA LEU A 70 15.26 13.82 -4.34
C LEU A 70 14.78 15.20 -3.86
N LYS A 71 15.33 15.72 -2.75
CA LYS A 71 14.98 17.05 -2.22
C LYS A 71 15.31 18.17 -3.21
N ARG A 72 16.48 18.10 -3.85
CA ARG A 72 16.89 19.08 -4.86
C ARG A 72 15.92 19.11 -6.05
N ILE A 73 15.67 17.93 -6.63
CA ILE A 73 14.76 17.78 -7.76
C ILE A 73 13.34 18.22 -7.39
N MET A 74 12.86 17.91 -6.19
CA MET A 74 11.55 18.35 -5.70
C MET A 74 11.47 19.88 -5.58
N LYS A 75 12.52 20.53 -5.07
CA LYS A 75 12.57 21.99 -4.96
C LYS A 75 12.56 22.65 -6.35
N GLU A 76 13.40 22.18 -7.27
CA GLU A 76 13.48 22.69 -8.64
C GLU A 76 12.17 22.46 -9.42
N THR A 77 11.53 21.30 -9.28
CA THR A 77 10.23 21.02 -9.90
C THR A 77 9.12 21.90 -9.32
N LYS A 78 9.10 22.13 -8.01
CA LYS A 78 8.08 22.98 -7.36
C LYS A 78 8.23 24.45 -7.73
N THR A 79 9.46 24.96 -7.84
CA THR A 79 9.68 26.35 -8.29
C THR A 79 9.27 26.53 -9.74
N TRP A 80 9.60 25.59 -10.63
CA TRP A 80 9.17 25.61 -12.02
C TRP A 80 7.65 25.49 -12.16
N GLN A 81 7.00 24.57 -11.43
CA GLN A 81 5.53 24.43 -11.44
C GLN A 81 4.84 25.71 -10.97
N LYS A 82 5.35 26.37 -9.91
CA LYS A 82 4.82 27.65 -9.44
C LYS A 82 5.00 28.77 -10.47
N ALA A 83 6.19 28.89 -11.07
CA ALA A 83 6.47 29.90 -12.10
C ALA A 83 5.59 29.69 -13.34
N ARG A 84 5.40 28.43 -13.76
CA ARG A 84 4.50 28.05 -14.84
C ARG A 84 3.06 28.42 -14.50
N MET A 85 2.56 28.06 -13.32
CA MET A 85 1.19 28.39 -12.91
C MET A 85 0.95 29.89 -12.80
N ALA A 86 1.94 30.66 -12.32
CA ALA A 86 1.86 32.13 -12.30
C ALA A 86 1.82 32.73 -13.71
N ALA A 87 2.64 32.24 -14.64
CA ALA A 87 2.65 32.69 -16.04
C ALA A 87 1.34 32.38 -16.77
N PHE A 88 0.75 31.20 -16.52
CA PHE A 88 -0.59 30.85 -17.03
C PHE A 88 -1.68 31.75 -16.43
N LYS A 89 -1.60 32.07 -15.14
CA LYS A 89 -2.56 32.97 -14.48
C LYS A 89 -2.46 34.41 -14.99
N SER A 90 -1.25 34.88 -15.30
CA SER A 90 -1.01 36.23 -15.84
C SER A 90 -1.16 36.32 -17.37
N LYS A 91 -1.49 35.22 -18.06
CA LYS A 91 -1.59 35.13 -19.54
C LYS A 91 -0.36 35.69 -20.28
N ASP A 92 0.82 35.53 -19.68
CA ASP A 92 2.08 36.03 -20.23
C ASP A 92 2.64 35.00 -21.23
N GLN A 93 2.27 35.16 -22.50
CA GLN A 93 2.58 34.20 -23.56
C GLN A 93 4.09 34.00 -23.76
N ALA A 94 4.89 35.06 -23.59
CA ALA A 94 6.35 35.01 -23.73
C ALA A 94 6.99 34.16 -22.62
N LYS A 95 6.53 34.30 -21.38
CA LYS A 95 7.01 33.46 -20.26
C LYS A 95 6.52 32.02 -20.36
N ILE A 96 5.32 31.79 -20.88
CA ILE A 96 4.81 30.44 -21.14
C ILE A 96 5.70 29.72 -22.15
N ASP A 97 6.12 30.39 -23.23
CA ASP A 97 6.99 29.82 -24.25
C ASP A 97 8.43 29.61 -23.78
N GLU A 98 8.95 30.46 -22.89
CA GLU A 98 10.25 30.23 -22.25
C GLU A 98 10.21 29.00 -21.32
N LEU A 99 9.16 28.89 -20.49
CA LEU A 99 9.01 27.79 -19.54
C LEU A 99 8.65 26.47 -20.23
N SER A 100 8.00 26.51 -21.39
CA SER A 100 7.69 25.34 -22.21
C SER A 100 8.97 24.73 -22.82
N LYS A 101 9.97 25.54 -23.18
CA LYS A 101 11.30 25.05 -23.60
C LYS A 101 11.99 24.27 -22.48
N LYS A 102 11.85 24.72 -21.23
CA LYS A 102 12.35 24.01 -20.04
C LYS A 102 11.53 22.74 -19.70
N SER A 103 10.32 22.58 -20.26
CA SER A 103 9.44 21.43 -20.00
C SER A 103 10.10 20.08 -20.26
N LYS A 104 10.90 19.93 -21.33
CA LYS A 104 11.59 18.66 -21.64
C LYS A 104 12.57 18.26 -20.53
N TYR A 105 13.38 19.21 -20.04
CA TYR A 105 14.29 18.99 -18.93
C TYR A 105 13.54 18.67 -17.63
N MET A 106 12.49 19.43 -17.34
CA MET A 106 11.67 19.25 -16.14
C MET A 106 10.88 17.93 -16.14
N ASN A 107 10.42 17.49 -17.31
CA ASN A 107 9.77 16.19 -17.47
C ASN A 107 10.76 15.05 -17.25
N LYS A 108 11.98 15.13 -17.81
CA LYS A 108 13.04 14.14 -17.55
C LYS A 108 13.36 14.07 -16.05
N MET A 109 13.51 15.22 -15.41
CA MET A 109 13.79 15.30 -13.97
C MET A 109 12.63 14.78 -13.12
N SER A 110 11.37 15.00 -13.55
CA SER A 110 10.18 14.44 -12.90
C SER A 110 10.08 12.92 -13.08
N MET A 111 10.49 12.39 -14.23
CA MET A 111 10.60 10.94 -14.46
C MET A 111 11.69 10.32 -13.57
N GLU A 112 12.85 10.96 -13.44
CA GLU A 112 13.89 10.52 -12.50
C GLU A 112 13.37 10.53 -11.06
N MET A 113 12.64 11.57 -10.66
CA MET A 113 11.98 11.66 -9.35
C MET A 113 11.01 10.50 -9.12
N MET A 114 10.17 10.21 -10.11
CA MET A 114 9.22 9.11 -10.06
C MET A 114 9.95 7.76 -9.94
N GLN A 115 11.01 7.53 -10.72
CA GLN A 115 11.79 6.29 -10.64
C GLN A 115 12.51 6.13 -9.29
N MET A 116 13.02 7.21 -8.71
CA MET A 116 13.65 7.18 -7.38
C MET A 116 12.66 6.80 -6.26
N ASN A 117 11.37 7.04 -6.42
CA ASN A 117 10.33 6.65 -5.45
C ASN A 117 9.65 5.32 -5.79
N MET A 118 9.46 5.01 -7.08
CA MET A 118 8.81 3.78 -7.55
C MET A 118 9.71 2.56 -7.43
N ARG A 119 11.02 2.67 -7.69
CA ARG A 119 11.95 1.53 -7.56
C ARG A 119 11.98 0.96 -6.13
N PRO A 120 12.16 1.77 -5.07
CA PRO A 120 12.09 1.27 -3.71
C PRO A 120 10.72 0.66 -3.39
N MET A 121 9.64 1.32 -3.82
CA MET A 121 8.27 0.86 -3.58
C MET A 121 8.04 -0.55 -4.15
N MET A 122 8.45 -0.81 -5.39
CA MET A 122 8.29 -2.14 -5.99
C MET A 122 9.15 -3.20 -5.32
N ILE A 123 10.38 -2.87 -4.96
CA ILE A 123 11.28 -3.77 -4.22
C ILE A 123 10.68 -4.13 -2.85
N THR A 124 9.91 -3.24 -2.23
CA THR A 124 9.24 -3.52 -0.94
C THR A 124 7.87 -4.18 -1.10
N ILE A 125 7.11 -3.87 -2.16
CA ILE A 125 5.76 -4.39 -2.36
C ILE A 125 5.79 -5.85 -2.84
N ILE A 126 6.66 -6.20 -3.78
CA ILE A 126 6.67 -7.57 -4.33
C ILE A 126 6.93 -8.61 -3.22
N PRO A 127 7.96 -8.49 -2.37
CA PRO A 127 8.17 -9.43 -1.27
C PRO A 127 7.04 -9.40 -0.26
N LEU A 128 6.47 -8.22 0.00
CA LEU A 128 5.33 -8.08 0.90
C LEU A 128 4.12 -8.87 0.39
N LEU A 129 3.75 -8.73 -0.89
CA LEU A 129 2.62 -9.46 -1.47
C LEU A 129 2.87 -10.97 -1.46
N LEU A 130 4.11 -11.42 -1.71
CA LEU A 130 4.47 -12.85 -1.61
C LEU A 130 4.31 -13.40 -0.19
N ILE A 131 4.69 -12.63 0.83
CA ILE A 131 4.47 -12.98 2.23
C ILE A 131 2.97 -13.08 2.51
N PHE A 132 2.16 -12.16 2.01
CA PHE A 132 0.71 -12.16 2.21
C PHE A 132 0.00 -13.31 1.50
N TYR A 133 0.49 -13.72 0.33
CA TYR A 133 -0.10 -14.81 -0.43
C TYR A 133 0.32 -16.19 0.08
N PHE A 134 1.61 -16.39 0.41
CA PHE A 134 2.12 -17.73 0.79
C PHE A 134 2.26 -17.94 2.29
N LEU A 135 2.76 -16.95 3.03
CA LEU A 135 3.17 -17.14 4.42
C LEU A 135 2.02 -16.83 5.39
N MET A 136 1.33 -15.71 5.22
CA MET A 136 0.29 -15.25 6.14
C MET A 136 -0.87 -16.25 6.31
N PRO A 137 -1.40 -16.90 5.25
CA PRO A 137 -2.46 -17.89 5.40
C PRO A 137 -2.03 -19.10 6.24
N THR A 138 -0.78 -19.54 6.13
CA THR A 138 -0.29 -20.71 6.90
C THR A 138 -0.08 -20.41 8.40
N LEU A 139 0.15 -19.14 8.75
CA LEU A 139 0.48 -18.73 10.10
C LEU A 139 -0.73 -18.30 10.92
N PHE A 140 -1.71 -17.65 10.29
CA PHE A 140 -2.81 -16.96 10.98
C PHE A 140 -4.20 -17.30 10.41
N SER A 141 -5.22 -17.17 11.24
CA SER A 141 -6.62 -17.36 10.87
C SER A 141 -7.13 -16.25 9.93
N TYR A 142 -8.22 -16.53 9.22
CA TYR A 142 -8.95 -15.57 8.39
C TYR A 142 -9.31 -14.26 9.12
N THR A 143 -9.68 -14.38 10.39
CA THR A 143 -10.07 -13.27 11.25
C THR A 143 -9.24 -13.27 12.54
N VAL A 144 -8.86 -12.08 12.99
CA VAL A 144 -7.84 -11.92 14.03
C VAL A 144 -8.21 -10.92 15.12
N ALA A 145 -9.26 -10.14 14.92
CA ALA A 145 -9.80 -9.21 15.91
C ALA A 145 -11.29 -8.99 15.64
N ILE A 146 -12.03 -8.50 16.63
CA ILE A 146 -13.44 -8.09 16.49
C ILE A 146 -13.50 -6.60 16.80
N SER A 147 -14.06 -5.80 15.90
CA SER A 147 -14.36 -4.40 16.18
C SER A 147 -15.79 -4.24 16.68
N PRO A 148 -16.05 -3.33 17.64
CA PRO A 148 -17.41 -3.01 18.08
C PRO A 148 -18.18 -2.15 17.07
N ILE A 149 -17.51 -1.63 16.04
CA ILE A 149 -18.05 -0.73 15.01
C ILE A 149 -17.62 -1.27 13.64
N PRO A 150 -18.48 -1.22 12.60
CA PRO A 150 -18.07 -1.58 11.25
C PRO A 150 -17.03 -0.59 10.73
N LEU A 151 -15.88 -1.10 10.27
CA LEU A 151 -14.76 -0.26 9.80
C LEU A 151 -14.75 -0.07 8.28
N ASN A 152 -15.84 -0.37 7.58
CA ASN A 152 -15.94 -0.21 6.13
C ASN A 152 -16.20 1.25 5.74
N VAL A 153 -15.14 2.07 5.78
CA VAL A 153 -15.21 3.54 5.56
C VAL A 153 -15.31 3.93 4.07
N ILE A 154 -14.97 3.03 3.15
CA ILE A 154 -14.96 3.31 1.71
C ILE A 154 -16.27 2.79 1.09
N PRO A 155 -17.09 3.66 0.47
CA PRO A 155 -18.30 3.23 -0.23
C PRO A 155 -17.94 2.48 -1.53
N GLY A 156 -18.65 1.38 -1.77
CA GLY A 156 -18.37 0.42 -2.83
C GLY A 156 -17.54 -0.74 -2.28
N ASP A 157 -18.12 -1.95 -2.28
CA ASP A 157 -17.65 -3.20 -1.66
C ASP A 157 -16.26 -3.73 -2.07
N PHE A 158 -15.45 -2.88 -2.70
CA PHE A 158 -14.09 -3.14 -3.12
C PHE A 158 -13.08 -3.19 -1.97
N PHE A 159 -13.36 -2.57 -0.82
CA PHE A 159 -12.40 -2.51 0.29
C PHE A 159 -13.07 -2.73 1.63
N GLN A 160 -13.21 -4.00 2.00
CA GLN A 160 -13.87 -4.39 3.24
C GLN A 160 -12.85 -4.77 4.31
N LEU A 161 -12.85 -4.00 5.39
CA LEU A 161 -11.96 -4.19 6.54
C LEU A 161 -12.55 -5.16 7.56
N THR A 162 -13.87 -5.19 7.64
CA THR A 162 -14.64 -6.02 8.58
C THR A 162 -15.67 -6.87 7.85
N CYS A 163 -15.91 -8.07 8.37
CA CYS A 163 -16.98 -8.94 7.89
C CYS A 163 -18.35 -8.27 8.09
N THR A 164 -19.12 -8.17 7.01
CA THR A 164 -20.51 -7.69 7.06
C THR A 164 -21.47 -8.88 7.03
N ALA A 165 -22.66 -8.71 7.61
CA ALA A 165 -23.72 -9.70 7.57
C ALA A 165 -24.11 -10.08 6.13
N GLU A 166 -24.05 -9.12 5.21
CA GLU A 166 -24.34 -9.33 3.79
C GLU A 166 -23.30 -10.23 3.11
N LYS A 167 -22.01 -10.03 3.41
CA LYS A 167 -20.94 -10.90 2.90
C LYS A 167 -21.01 -12.31 3.47
N MET A 168 -21.34 -12.45 4.77
CA MET A 168 -21.57 -13.77 5.36
C MET A 168 -22.68 -14.53 4.65
N ALA A 169 -23.79 -13.86 4.31
CA ALA A 169 -24.88 -14.48 3.58
C ALA A 169 -24.48 -14.88 2.16
N LEU A 170 -23.71 -14.03 1.46
CA LEU A 170 -23.19 -14.30 0.12
C LEU A 170 -22.16 -15.43 0.09
N ASP A 171 -21.27 -15.53 1.08
CA ASP A 171 -20.25 -16.57 1.16
C ASP A 171 -20.90 -17.95 1.38
N VAL A 172 -21.91 -18.00 2.25
CA VAL A 172 -22.74 -19.21 2.46
C VAL A 172 -23.50 -19.59 1.20
N GLU A 173 -24.05 -18.62 0.45
CA GLU A 173 -24.75 -18.86 -0.81
C GLU A 173 -23.81 -19.36 -1.93
N ASN A 174 -22.57 -18.87 -1.96
CA ASN A 174 -21.56 -19.28 -2.93
C ASN A 174 -20.87 -20.61 -2.59
N GLY A 175 -21.24 -21.26 -1.48
CA GLY A 175 -20.65 -22.53 -1.04
C GLY A 175 -19.17 -22.41 -0.62
N ILE A 176 -18.71 -21.18 -0.37
CA ILE A 176 -17.36 -20.89 0.10
C ILE A 176 -17.47 -20.78 1.62
N GLY A 177 -16.79 -21.67 2.35
CA GLY A 177 -17.02 -21.88 3.79
C GLY A 177 -16.98 -20.60 4.63
N PRO A 178 -17.58 -20.59 5.84
CA PRO A 178 -17.71 -19.38 6.64
C PRO A 178 -16.33 -18.84 7.03
N PHE A 179 -15.95 -17.72 6.42
CA PHE A 179 -14.68 -17.04 6.66
C PHE A 179 -14.63 -16.26 7.96
N CYS A 180 -15.80 -15.96 8.52
CA CYS A 180 -15.97 -15.28 9.80
C CYS A 180 -17.12 -15.94 10.57
N GLY A 181 -17.00 -15.95 11.90
CA GLY A 181 -18.01 -16.56 12.77
C GLY A 181 -19.02 -15.55 13.34
N THR A 182 -18.63 -14.28 13.40
CA THR A 182 -19.40 -13.18 13.96
C THR A 182 -19.28 -11.90 13.14
N GLU A 183 -20.30 -11.05 13.20
CA GLU A 183 -20.28 -9.71 12.58
C GLU A 183 -19.13 -8.86 13.13
N ASN A 184 -18.53 -8.03 12.29
CA ASN A 184 -17.43 -7.12 12.62
C ASN A 184 -16.10 -7.80 12.99
N GLU A 185 -15.91 -9.06 12.59
CA GLU A 185 -14.58 -9.66 12.58
C GLU A 185 -13.69 -8.95 11.54
N ILE A 186 -12.49 -8.55 11.97
CA ILE A 186 -11.47 -7.90 11.15
C ILE A 186 -10.66 -8.99 10.43
N PHE A 187 -10.56 -8.86 9.12
CA PHE A 187 -9.75 -9.74 8.29
C PHE A 187 -8.25 -9.62 8.62
N LEU A 188 -7.51 -10.72 8.45
CA LEU A 188 -6.06 -10.78 8.67
C LEU A 188 -5.30 -9.63 7.98
N TRP A 189 -5.58 -9.41 6.70
CA TRP A 189 -4.92 -8.37 5.90
C TRP A 189 -5.30 -6.96 6.36
N ALA A 190 -6.56 -6.76 6.75
CA ALA A 190 -7.07 -5.50 7.26
C ALA A 190 -6.41 -5.13 8.60
N TRP A 191 -6.25 -6.11 9.50
CA TRP A 191 -5.57 -5.90 10.77
C TRP A 191 -4.08 -5.55 10.58
N TYR A 192 -3.38 -6.24 9.67
CA TYR A 192 -2.02 -5.86 9.30
C TYR A 192 -1.96 -4.44 8.75
N PHE A 193 -2.85 -4.09 7.83
CA PHE A 193 -2.87 -2.78 7.20
C PHE A 193 -3.11 -1.64 8.21
N LEU A 194 -4.08 -1.82 9.11
CA LEU A 194 -4.38 -0.85 10.17
C LEU A 194 -3.20 -0.64 11.11
N THR A 195 -2.58 -1.73 11.58
CA THR A 195 -1.42 -1.65 12.47
C THR A 195 -0.22 -1.03 11.76
N ALA A 196 0.01 -1.38 10.49
CA ALA A 196 1.10 -0.83 9.69
C ALA A 196 0.97 0.68 9.52
N ILE A 197 -0.23 1.19 9.21
CA ILE A 197 -0.47 2.64 9.10
C ILE A 197 -0.27 3.33 10.44
N ALA A 198 -0.80 2.75 11.52
CA ALA A 198 -0.68 3.31 12.87
C ALA A 198 0.78 3.47 13.30
N PHE A 199 1.64 2.48 13.03
CA PHE A 199 3.05 2.51 13.42
C PHE A 199 3.97 3.18 12.39
N SER A 200 3.57 3.28 11.12
CA SER A 200 4.39 3.86 10.04
C SER A 200 4.85 5.28 10.36
N GLY A 201 3.95 6.13 10.88
CA GLY A 201 4.30 7.51 11.27
C GLY A 201 5.41 7.57 12.33
N THR A 202 5.29 6.74 13.37
CA THR A 202 6.28 6.66 14.46
C THR A 202 7.60 6.09 13.98
N ILE A 203 7.56 5.03 13.16
CA ILE A 203 8.75 4.38 12.59
C ILE A 203 9.51 5.32 11.66
N MET A 204 8.81 6.11 10.83
CA MET A 204 9.45 7.09 9.96
C MET A 204 10.21 8.17 10.74
N LYS A 205 9.65 8.62 11.88
CA LYS A 205 10.32 9.56 12.79
C LYS A 205 11.56 8.93 13.41
N LEU A 206 11.46 7.70 13.92
CA LEU A 206 12.58 6.97 14.54
C LEU A 206 13.72 6.70 13.55
N THR A 207 13.39 6.30 12.32
CA THR A 207 14.37 5.94 11.30
C THR A 207 14.97 7.15 10.56
N LYS A 208 14.46 8.35 10.83
CA LYS A 208 14.77 9.61 10.13
C LYS A 208 14.56 9.50 8.62
N THR A 209 13.53 8.75 8.21
CA THR A 209 13.13 8.59 6.81
C THR A 209 11.97 9.50 6.44
N SER A 210 11.51 10.33 7.38
CA SER A 210 10.55 11.40 7.11
C SER A 210 11.13 12.39 6.10
N MET A 211 10.37 12.67 5.04
CA MET A 211 10.74 13.67 4.04
C MET A 211 10.51 15.11 4.54
N ASN A 212 10.02 15.27 5.77
CA ASN A 212 9.86 16.55 6.42
C ASN A 212 11.18 16.94 7.09
N GLU A 213 12.03 17.60 6.29
CA GLU A 213 12.96 18.69 6.62
C GLU A 213 13.74 19.09 5.36
#